data_AF-A0A8T4BIF7-F1
#
_entry.id   AF-A0A8T4BIF7-F1
#
_cell.length_a   1.000
_cell.length_b   1.000
_cell.length_c   1.000
_cell.angle_alpha   90.00
_cell.angle_beta   90.00
_cell.angle_gamma   90.00
#
_symmetry.space_group_name_H-M   'P 1'
#
loop_
_entity.id
_entity.type
_entity.pdbx_description
1 polymer ?
#
loop_
_entity_poly.entity_id
_entity_poly.type
_entity_poly.pdbx_seq_one_letter_code
_entity_poly.pdbx_strand_id
1 'polypeptide(L)'
;MKVIDSLKEEVKNRMGGDSAHDFEHTMRVYKNAQKICKAEKANEKLILSATLLHDIVSYPKSDKRSKTSSIESAKKSKQILKKYDFSKEEINIISDAIRDHSFSQNKTPKTIEGKILQDADRLDALGAIGIARVFATGGSLKRPFYNIDDPFCKKRTPDDKTWTVDHFFRKLLKLESLMNTKSGKIEAKKRTRVLKEFLNQLKQEI
;
A
#
# COMPACT_ATOMS: atom_id res chain seq x y z
N MET A 1 -4.17 -7.91 -22.40
CA MET A 1 -3.84 -6.46 -22.44
C MET A 1 -5.10 -5.61 -22.56
N LYS A 2 -5.92 -5.72 -23.62
CA LYS A 2 -7.14 -4.90 -23.82
C LYS A 2 -8.02 -4.70 -22.56
N VAL A 3 -8.35 -5.76 -21.81
CA VAL A 3 -9.18 -5.67 -20.59
C VAL A 3 -8.53 -4.86 -19.46
N ILE A 4 -7.21 -5.02 -19.25
CA ILE A 4 -6.48 -4.28 -18.19
C ILE A 4 -6.39 -2.80 -18.55
N ASP A 5 -6.16 -2.50 -19.83
CA ASP A 5 -6.08 -1.12 -20.31
C ASP A 5 -7.43 -0.41 -20.17
N SER A 6 -8.54 -1.07 -20.53
CA SER A 6 -9.90 -0.54 -20.31
C SER A 6 -10.21 -0.35 -18.83
N LEU A 7 -9.84 -1.31 -17.98
CA LEU A 7 -10.04 -1.21 -16.54
C LEU A 7 -9.24 -0.04 -15.93
N LYS A 8 -8.02 0.17 -16.41
CA LYS A 8 -7.15 1.28 -15.98
C LYS A 8 -7.78 2.63 -16.32
N GLU A 9 -8.32 2.80 -17.53
CA GLU A 9 -9.03 4.03 -17.90
C GLU A 9 -10.32 4.23 -17.08
N GLU A 10 -11.08 3.17 -16.80
CA GLU A 10 -12.25 3.27 -15.92
C GLU A 10 -11.85 3.72 -14.50
N VAL A 11 -10.78 3.15 -13.94
CA VAL A 11 -10.27 3.54 -12.61
C VAL A 11 -9.80 4.99 -12.61
N LYS A 12 -9.02 5.41 -13.62
CA LYS A 12 -8.56 6.78 -13.78
C LYS A 12 -9.71 7.78 -13.81
N ASN A 13 -10.77 7.48 -14.58
CA ASN A 13 -11.95 8.34 -14.68
C ASN A 13 -12.74 8.40 -13.36
N ARG A 14 -12.83 7.29 -12.62
CA ARG A 14 -13.54 7.24 -11.32
C ARG A 14 -12.81 8.00 -10.22
N MET A 15 -11.48 8.01 -10.24
CA MET A 15 -10.65 8.68 -9.24
C MET A 15 -10.40 10.17 -9.55
N GLY A 16 -10.88 10.67 -10.70
CA GLY A 16 -10.63 12.04 -11.19
C GLY A 16 -11.37 13.18 -10.49
N GLY A 17 -11.94 12.96 -9.29
CA GLY A 17 -12.72 13.97 -8.55
C GLY A 17 -11.98 14.68 -7.43
N ASP A 18 -10.92 14.08 -6.88
CA ASP A 18 -10.06 14.75 -5.89
C ASP A 18 -8.70 14.03 -5.78
N SER A 19 -7.61 14.81 -5.93
CA SER A 19 -6.20 14.45 -5.76
C SER A 19 -5.59 13.36 -6.67
N ALA A 20 -4.68 13.78 -7.56
CA ALA A 20 -3.75 12.91 -8.31
C ALA A 20 -2.94 11.93 -7.41
N HIS A 21 -2.93 12.14 -6.09
CA HIS A 21 -2.24 11.31 -5.11
C HIS A 21 -2.73 9.85 -5.06
N ASP A 22 -4.03 9.60 -5.22
CA ASP A 22 -4.58 8.24 -5.09
C ASP A 22 -4.35 7.40 -6.37
N PHE A 23 -4.45 8.02 -7.55
CA PHE A 23 -4.14 7.33 -8.81
C PHE A 23 -2.63 7.12 -8.99
N GLU A 24 -1.80 8.09 -8.60
CA GLU A 24 -0.34 7.92 -8.60
C GLU A 24 0.08 6.78 -7.68
N HIS A 25 -0.49 6.69 -6.47
CA HIS A 25 -0.28 5.56 -5.57
C HIS A 25 -0.66 4.24 -6.25
N THR A 26 -1.86 4.14 -6.80
CA THR A 26 -2.34 2.96 -7.52
C THR A 26 -1.37 2.54 -8.63
N MET A 27 -0.83 3.50 -9.38
CA MET A 27 0.11 3.20 -10.46
C MET A 27 1.51 2.81 -9.98
N ARG A 28 1.98 3.32 -8.83
CA ARG A 28 3.24 2.84 -8.23
C ARG A 28 3.08 1.42 -7.69
N VAL A 29 1.95 1.12 -7.03
CA VAL A 29 1.61 -0.24 -6.59
C VAL A 29 1.50 -1.17 -7.79
N TYR A 30 0.85 -0.74 -8.88
CA TYR A 30 0.76 -1.49 -10.15
C TYR A 30 2.15 -1.86 -10.69
N LYS A 31 3.08 -0.89 -10.73
CA LYS A 31 4.46 -1.14 -11.17
C LYS A 31 5.21 -2.10 -10.25
N ASN A 32 5.01 -2.01 -8.92
CA ASN A 32 5.60 -2.96 -7.98
C ASN A 32 5.01 -4.36 -8.20
N ALA A 33 3.69 -4.48 -8.28
CA ALA A 33 2.97 -5.73 -8.49
C ALA A 33 3.39 -6.41 -9.80
N GLN A 34 3.56 -5.65 -10.89
CA GLN A 34 4.02 -6.19 -12.16
C GLN A 34 5.43 -6.80 -12.07
N LYS A 35 6.36 -6.14 -11.37
CA LYS A 35 7.72 -6.67 -11.17
C LYS A 35 7.72 -7.96 -10.34
N ILE A 36 6.97 -7.97 -9.24
CA ILE A 36 6.82 -9.15 -8.38
C ILE A 36 6.14 -10.28 -9.16
N CYS A 37 5.05 -10.01 -9.86
CA CYS A 37 4.31 -10.99 -10.67
C CYS A 37 5.20 -11.71 -11.68
N LYS A 38 6.07 -10.97 -12.38
CA LYS A 38 7.03 -11.56 -13.32
C LYS A 38 8.04 -12.47 -12.62
N ALA A 39 8.57 -12.05 -11.48
CA ALA A 39 9.55 -12.84 -10.71
C ALA A 39 8.92 -14.11 -10.10
N GLU A 40 7.68 -14.02 -9.62
CA GLU A 40 6.95 -15.13 -8.98
C GLU A 40 6.18 -16.00 -9.99
N LYS A 41 6.21 -15.66 -11.29
CA LYS A 41 5.50 -16.36 -12.38
C LYS A 41 4.00 -16.55 -12.12
N ALA A 42 3.35 -15.52 -11.57
CA ALA A 42 1.93 -15.55 -11.23
C ALA A 42 1.04 -14.99 -12.34
N ASN A 43 -0.29 -15.05 -12.16
CA ASN A 43 -1.26 -14.59 -13.15
C ASN A 43 -1.33 -13.05 -13.20
N GLU A 44 -0.70 -12.46 -14.22
CA GLU A 44 -0.62 -11.01 -14.42
C GLU A 44 -2.01 -10.35 -14.57
N LYS A 45 -2.96 -11.02 -15.25
CA LYS A 45 -4.34 -10.49 -15.42
C LYS A 45 -4.98 -10.23 -14.07
N LEU A 46 -4.95 -11.21 -13.17
CA LEU A 46 -5.62 -11.11 -11.87
C LEU A 46 -4.94 -10.11 -10.94
N ILE A 47 -3.61 -10.13 -10.88
CA ILE A 47 -2.82 -9.27 -9.98
C ILE A 47 -2.97 -7.80 -10.37
N LEU A 48 -2.83 -7.50 -11.65
CA LEU A 48 -2.89 -6.12 -12.13
C LEU A 48 -4.32 -5.56 -12.03
N SER A 49 -5.34 -6.37 -12.30
CA SER A 49 -6.73 -5.97 -12.05
C SER A 49 -7.03 -5.74 -10.57
N ALA A 50 -6.54 -6.61 -9.68
CA ALA A 50 -6.67 -6.41 -8.24
C ALA A 50 -5.97 -5.12 -7.78
N THR A 51 -4.79 -4.85 -8.33
CA THR A 51 -4.02 -3.65 -8.02
C THR A 51 -4.70 -2.37 -8.48
N LEU A 52 -5.29 -2.35 -9.68
CA LEU A 52 -6.02 -1.16 -10.15
C LEU A 52 -7.25 -0.84 -9.29
N LEU A 53 -7.83 -1.84 -8.62
CA LEU A 53 -9.09 -1.71 -7.90
C LEU A 53 -8.96 -1.71 -6.37
N HIS A 54 -7.75 -1.90 -5.82
CA HIS A 54 -7.59 -2.18 -4.39
C HIS A 54 -8.06 -1.03 -3.47
N ASP A 55 -7.88 0.21 -3.91
CA ASP A 55 -8.26 1.43 -3.20
C ASP A 55 -9.31 2.27 -3.98
N ILE A 56 -10.13 1.61 -4.81
CA ILE A 56 -11.20 2.29 -5.55
C ILE A 56 -12.27 2.92 -4.65
N VAL A 57 -12.36 2.45 -3.40
CA VAL A 57 -13.09 3.11 -2.30
C VAL A 57 -12.09 3.45 -1.21
N SER A 58 -11.76 4.73 -1.09
CA SER A 58 -10.86 5.26 -0.08
C SER A 58 -11.58 6.31 0.77
N TYR A 59 -11.30 6.30 2.07
CA TYR A 59 -11.76 7.33 3.01
C TYR A 59 -10.55 8.00 3.64
N PRO A 60 -10.64 9.31 3.99
CA PRO A 60 -9.59 9.99 4.75
C PRO A 60 -9.20 9.20 6.00
N LYS A 61 -7.91 9.20 6.37
CA LYS A 61 -7.42 8.43 7.52
C LYS A 61 -8.02 8.84 8.87
N SER A 62 -8.57 10.06 8.95
CA SER A 62 -9.31 10.56 10.11
C SER A 62 -10.73 9.97 10.24
N ASP A 63 -11.28 9.41 9.16
CA ASP A 63 -12.61 8.82 9.14
C ASP A 63 -12.61 7.40 9.70
N LYS A 64 -13.57 7.07 10.57
CA LYS A 64 -13.76 5.72 11.13
C LYS A 64 -13.99 4.67 10.02
N ARG A 65 -14.59 5.07 8.90
CA ARG A 65 -14.84 4.23 7.71
C ARG A 65 -13.56 3.81 6.98
N SER A 66 -12.43 4.48 7.22
CA SER A 66 -11.14 4.07 6.63
C SER A 66 -10.72 2.64 6.99
N LYS A 67 -11.28 2.05 8.06
CA LYS A 67 -11.07 0.65 8.43
C LYS A 67 -11.79 -0.34 7.51
N THR A 68 -12.86 0.07 6.84
CA THR A 68 -13.66 -0.77 5.95
C THR A 68 -13.37 -0.54 4.46
N SER A 69 -12.51 0.42 4.12
CA SER A 69 -12.12 0.74 2.73
C SER A 69 -11.78 -0.50 1.89
N SER A 70 -10.92 -1.40 2.38
CA SER A 70 -10.54 -2.60 1.60
C SER A 70 -11.72 -3.57 1.38
N ILE A 71 -12.65 -3.65 2.33
CA ILE A 71 -13.86 -4.47 2.21
C ILE A 71 -14.83 -3.85 1.19
N GLU A 72 -14.96 -2.53 1.19
CA GLU A 72 -15.81 -1.83 0.24
C GLU A 72 -15.23 -1.81 -1.18
N SER A 73 -13.92 -1.60 -1.32
CA SER A 73 -13.20 -1.78 -2.58
C SER A 73 -13.39 -3.19 -3.14
N ALA A 74 -13.35 -4.22 -2.29
CA ALA A 74 -13.61 -5.60 -2.71
C ALA A 74 -15.06 -5.82 -3.20
N LYS A 75 -16.05 -5.19 -2.54
CA LYS A 75 -17.44 -5.23 -3.02
C LYS A 75 -17.59 -4.49 -4.34
N LYS A 76 -16.96 -3.33 -4.48
CA LYS A 76 -17.01 -2.49 -5.68
C LYS A 76 -16.30 -3.15 -6.87
N SER A 77 -15.17 -3.80 -6.62
CA SER A 77 -14.42 -4.51 -7.67
C SER A 77 -15.27 -5.62 -8.30
N LYS A 78 -16.05 -6.38 -7.51
CA LYS A 78 -17.00 -7.36 -8.05
C LYS A 78 -18.01 -6.75 -9.02
N GLN A 79 -18.52 -5.54 -8.72
CA GLN A 79 -19.48 -4.86 -9.60
C GLN A 79 -18.83 -4.38 -10.90
N ILE A 80 -17.59 -3.88 -10.82
CA ILE A 80 -16.85 -3.39 -11.97
C ILE A 80 -16.45 -4.56 -12.88
N LEU A 81 -15.84 -5.61 -12.31
CA LEU A 81 -15.31 -6.74 -13.08
C LEU A 81 -16.39 -7.53 -13.83
N LYS A 82 -17.65 -7.55 -13.35
CA LYS A 82 -18.79 -8.14 -14.06
C LYS A 82 -19.08 -7.51 -15.43
N LYS A 83 -18.60 -6.29 -15.68
CA LYS A 83 -18.74 -5.61 -16.97
C LYS A 83 -17.67 -6.02 -17.98
N TYR A 84 -16.68 -6.78 -17.52
CA TYR A 84 -15.53 -7.23 -18.29
C TYR A 84 -15.52 -8.76 -18.37
N ASP A 85 -14.66 -9.28 -19.25
CA ASP A 85 -14.50 -10.72 -19.50
C ASP A 85 -13.69 -11.41 -18.37
N PHE A 86 -14.32 -11.53 -17.20
CA PHE A 86 -13.84 -12.29 -16.05
C PHE A 86 -14.85 -13.35 -15.64
N SER A 87 -14.37 -14.57 -15.42
CA SER A 87 -15.13 -15.64 -14.79
C SER A 87 -15.44 -15.33 -13.33
N LYS A 88 -16.43 -16.03 -12.76
CA LYS A 88 -16.84 -15.87 -11.36
C LYS A 88 -15.69 -16.18 -10.40
N GLU A 89 -14.87 -17.17 -10.74
CA GLU A 89 -13.70 -17.61 -10.00
C GLU A 89 -12.63 -16.51 -9.99
N GLU A 90 -12.30 -15.93 -11.15
CA GLU A 90 -11.35 -14.81 -11.25
C GLU A 90 -11.82 -13.59 -10.46
N ILE A 91 -13.11 -13.24 -10.54
CA ILE A 91 -13.70 -12.13 -9.77
C ILE A 91 -13.53 -12.37 -8.26
N ASN A 92 -13.76 -13.60 -7.80
CA ASN A 92 -13.59 -13.94 -6.39
C ASN A 92 -12.13 -13.81 -5.95
N ILE A 93 -11.18 -14.36 -6.73
CA ILE A 93 -9.73 -14.23 -6.45
C ILE A 93 -9.32 -12.76 -6.32
N ILE A 94 -9.72 -11.93 -7.29
CA ILE A 94 -9.41 -10.49 -7.29
C ILE A 94 -10.02 -9.79 -6.07
N SER A 95 -11.31 -10.03 -5.80
CA SER A 95 -12.00 -9.38 -4.69
C SER A 95 -11.44 -9.78 -3.32
N ASP A 96 -11.02 -11.04 -3.16
CA ASP A 96 -10.44 -11.54 -1.91
C ASP A 96 -9.03 -10.98 -1.70
N ALA A 97 -8.23 -10.90 -2.77
CA ALA A 97 -6.94 -10.20 -2.73
C ALA A 97 -7.12 -8.75 -2.26
N ILE A 98 -8.09 -8.02 -2.83
CA ILE A 98 -8.39 -6.63 -2.44
C ILE A 98 -8.87 -6.56 -0.98
N ARG A 99 -9.75 -7.46 -0.55
CA ARG A 99 -10.29 -7.43 0.83
C ARG A 99 -9.18 -7.56 1.87
N ASP A 100 -8.23 -8.46 1.61
CA ASP A 100 -7.27 -8.93 2.62
C ASP A 100 -5.88 -8.22 2.52
N HIS A 101 -5.67 -7.31 1.55
CA HIS A 101 -4.36 -6.68 1.36
C HIS A 101 -3.98 -5.69 2.47
N SER A 102 -4.95 -4.95 3.04
CA SER A 102 -4.66 -3.76 3.84
C SER A 102 -3.94 -4.07 5.16
N PHE A 103 -2.99 -3.23 5.54
CA PHE A 103 -2.21 -3.41 6.77
C PHE A 103 -3.08 -3.42 8.03
N SER A 104 -4.14 -2.61 8.08
CA SER A 104 -5.03 -2.48 9.24
C SER A 104 -5.85 -3.74 9.54
N GLN A 105 -6.07 -4.59 8.54
CA GLN A 105 -6.79 -5.85 8.71
C GLN A 105 -5.92 -6.94 9.34
N ASN A 106 -4.58 -6.75 9.38
CA ASN A 106 -3.62 -7.70 9.91
C ASN A 106 -3.80 -9.13 9.38
N LYS A 107 -4.22 -9.26 8.11
CA LYS A 107 -4.44 -10.54 7.43
C LYS A 107 -3.24 -10.90 6.57
N THR A 108 -2.98 -12.20 6.50
CA THR A 108 -2.07 -12.80 5.53
C THR A 108 -2.92 -13.41 4.42
N PRO A 109 -2.85 -12.90 3.17
CA PRO A 109 -3.59 -13.47 2.06
C PRO A 109 -3.17 -14.92 1.79
N LYS A 110 -4.15 -15.78 1.48
CA LYS A 110 -3.89 -17.20 1.19
C LYS A 110 -3.35 -17.40 -0.22
N THR A 111 -3.88 -16.66 -1.19
CA THR A 111 -3.56 -16.78 -2.62
C THR A 111 -2.27 -16.03 -2.97
N ILE A 112 -1.62 -16.45 -4.05
CA ILE A 112 -0.41 -15.76 -4.55
C ILE A 112 -0.74 -14.35 -5.02
N GLU A 113 -1.93 -14.14 -5.61
CA GLU A 113 -2.40 -12.84 -6.07
C GLU A 113 -2.55 -11.85 -4.91
N GLY A 114 -3.15 -12.29 -3.80
CA GLY A 114 -3.29 -11.47 -2.60
C GLY A 114 -1.94 -11.17 -1.95
N LYS A 115 -1.03 -12.14 -1.89
CA LYS A 115 0.33 -11.95 -1.36
C LYS A 115 1.10 -10.92 -2.17
N ILE A 116 1.01 -11.00 -3.51
CA ILE A 116 1.69 -10.06 -4.41
C ILE A 116 1.09 -8.66 -4.29
N LEU A 117 -0.24 -8.52 -4.27
CA LEU A 117 -0.90 -7.23 -4.07
C LEU A 117 -0.49 -6.59 -2.75
N GLN A 118 -0.52 -7.37 -1.66
CA GLN A 118 -0.16 -6.87 -0.34
C GLN A 118 1.32 -6.46 -0.27
N ASP A 119 2.23 -7.23 -0.86
CA ASP A 119 3.65 -6.85 -0.92
C ASP A 119 3.84 -5.58 -1.75
N ALA A 120 3.19 -5.49 -2.91
CA ALA A 120 3.29 -4.34 -3.81
C ALA A 120 2.81 -3.03 -3.16
N ASP A 121 1.71 -3.08 -2.39
CA ASP A 121 1.17 -1.95 -1.63
C ASP A 121 2.13 -1.54 -0.50
N ARG A 122 2.58 -2.52 0.30
CA ARG A 122 3.52 -2.28 1.40
C ARG A 122 4.85 -1.70 0.92
N LEU A 123 5.33 -2.10 -0.25
CA LEU A 123 6.54 -1.54 -0.86
C LEU A 123 6.41 -0.05 -1.19
N ASP A 124 5.21 0.46 -1.47
CA ASP A 124 4.98 1.90 -1.70
C ASP A 124 5.05 2.73 -0.41
N ALA A 125 5.03 2.08 0.76
CA ALA A 125 5.27 2.72 2.06
C ALA A 125 6.75 2.70 2.47
N LEU A 126 7.64 2.10 1.67
CA LEU A 126 9.07 2.01 1.94
C LEU A 126 9.88 2.89 0.97
N GLY A 127 11.16 3.10 1.29
CA GLY A 127 12.10 3.84 0.44
C GLY A 127 11.79 5.34 0.38
N ALA A 128 12.31 6.01 -0.65
CA ALA A 128 12.17 7.46 -0.82
C ALA A 128 10.70 7.93 -0.86
N ILE A 129 9.85 7.21 -1.61
CA ILE A 129 8.41 7.50 -1.66
C ILE A 129 7.77 7.30 -0.28
N GLY A 130 8.15 6.23 0.45
CA GLY A 130 7.68 6.00 1.81
C GLY A 130 7.99 7.18 2.75
N ILE A 131 9.22 7.71 2.71
CA ILE A 131 9.63 8.88 3.50
C ILE A 131 8.75 10.09 3.14
N ALA A 132 8.64 10.42 1.85
CA ALA A 132 7.84 11.55 1.39
C ALA A 132 6.38 11.44 1.84
N ARG A 133 5.77 10.25 1.72
CA ARG A 133 4.38 10.00 2.13
C ARG A 133 4.18 10.15 3.63
N VAL A 134 5.12 9.69 4.45
CA VAL A 134 5.03 9.81 5.91
C VAL A 134 5.00 11.28 6.34
N PHE A 135 5.89 12.11 5.82
CA PHE A 135 5.91 13.53 6.17
C PHE A 135 4.77 14.34 5.54
N ALA A 136 4.36 14.02 4.31
CA ALA A 136 3.18 14.62 3.71
C ALA A 136 1.91 14.33 4.53
N THR A 137 1.73 13.08 4.97
CA THR A 137 0.61 12.67 5.84
C THR A 137 0.73 13.30 7.23
N GLY A 138 1.94 13.39 7.79
CA GLY A 138 2.20 14.08 9.05
C GLY A 138 1.76 15.55 8.99
N GLY A 139 2.15 16.25 7.90
CA GLY A 139 1.75 17.63 7.64
C GLY A 139 0.24 17.81 7.48
N SER A 140 -0.42 16.95 6.69
CA SER A 140 -1.89 17.02 6.52
C SER A 140 -2.65 16.78 7.84
N LEU A 141 -2.07 16.01 8.75
CA LEU A 141 -2.60 15.73 10.09
C LEU A 141 -2.11 16.72 11.15
N LYS A 142 -1.35 17.76 10.77
CA LYS A 142 -0.74 18.76 11.67
C LYS A 142 0.06 18.13 12.81
N ARG A 143 0.76 17.03 12.54
CA ARG A 143 1.60 16.34 13.52
C ARG A 143 3.01 16.93 13.53
N PRO A 144 3.59 17.17 14.71
CA PRO A 144 5.02 17.43 14.82
C PRO A 144 5.86 16.33 14.15
N PHE A 145 7.07 16.69 13.73
CA PHE A 145 7.98 15.73 13.11
C PHE A 145 8.40 14.65 14.11
N TYR A 146 8.88 15.04 15.29
CA TYR A 146 9.38 14.11 16.31
C TYR A 146 9.15 14.66 17.72
N ASN A 147 9.30 13.80 18.71
CA ASN A 147 9.30 14.19 20.12
C ASN A 147 10.66 14.79 20.47
N ILE A 148 10.71 15.97 21.08
CA ILE A 148 11.97 16.72 21.34
C ILE A 148 12.91 15.95 22.29
N ASP A 149 12.37 15.30 23.32
CA ASP A 149 13.17 14.61 24.34
C ASP A 149 13.60 13.20 23.93
N ASP A 150 12.81 12.52 23.09
CA ASP A 150 13.14 11.19 22.57
C ASP A 150 12.66 11.02 21.11
N PRO A 151 13.35 11.61 20.11
CA PRO A 151 12.94 11.60 18.71
C PRO A 151 12.86 10.20 18.10
N PHE A 152 13.64 9.24 18.62
CA PHE A 152 13.85 7.91 18.05
C PHE A 152 13.31 6.77 18.92
N CYS A 153 12.44 7.09 19.90
CA CYS A 153 11.76 6.11 20.74
C CYS A 153 12.72 5.16 21.48
N LYS A 154 13.83 5.68 22.04
CA LYS A 154 14.80 4.87 22.80
C LYS A 154 14.27 4.48 24.18
N LYS A 155 13.49 5.35 24.81
CA LYS A 155 12.93 5.17 26.16
C LYS A 155 11.41 5.00 26.17
N ARG A 156 10.73 5.52 25.15
CA ARG A 156 9.27 5.47 25.02
C ARG A 156 8.80 4.50 23.94
N THR A 157 7.54 4.10 24.03
CA THR A 157 6.87 3.39 22.94
C THR A 157 6.53 4.37 21.80
N PRO A 158 6.73 3.98 20.52
CA PRO A 158 6.34 4.81 19.39
C PRO A 158 4.82 5.07 19.36
N ASP A 159 4.44 6.34 19.24
CA ASP A 159 3.08 6.85 19.07
C ASP A 159 2.99 7.66 17.76
N ASP A 160 2.65 6.95 16.71
CA ASP A 160 2.46 7.50 15.37
C ASP A 160 1.14 8.24 15.19
N LYS A 161 0.36 8.47 16.26
CA LYS A 161 -0.79 9.39 16.25
C LYS A 161 -0.37 10.82 16.54
N THR A 162 0.71 10.99 17.29
CA THR A 162 1.16 12.30 17.76
C THR A 162 2.43 12.74 17.03
N TRP A 163 3.41 11.85 16.82
CA TRP A 163 4.70 12.19 16.19
C TRP A 163 4.89 11.47 14.85
N THR A 164 5.39 12.19 13.84
CA THR A 164 5.51 11.67 12.47
C THR A 164 6.62 10.62 12.33
N VAL A 165 7.79 10.86 12.93
CA VAL A 165 8.96 9.96 12.90
C VAL A 165 8.65 8.62 13.57
N ASP A 166 7.77 8.59 14.57
CA ASP A 166 7.35 7.37 15.24
C ASP A 166 6.72 6.34 14.29
N HIS A 167 6.13 6.80 13.18
CA HIS A 167 5.54 5.91 12.18
C HIS A 167 6.58 4.97 11.54
N PHE A 168 7.84 5.40 11.46
CA PHE A 168 8.95 4.55 11.00
C PHE A 168 9.08 3.31 11.91
N PHE A 169 9.08 3.51 13.22
CA PHE A 169 9.25 2.45 14.22
C PHE A 169 7.96 1.65 14.44
N ARG A 170 6.80 2.32 14.42
CA ARG A 170 5.51 1.67 14.64
C ARG A 170 5.17 0.70 13.51
N LYS A 171 5.44 1.11 12.25
CA LYS A 171 5.03 0.40 11.05
C LYS A 171 6.17 0.15 10.07
N LEU A 172 6.80 1.19 9.51
CA LEU A 172 7.59 1.03 8.27
C LEU A 172 8.76 0.05 8.41
N LEU A 173 9.53 0.15 9.48
CA LEU A 173 10.69 -0.73 9.73
C LEU A 173 10.31 -2.20 9.96
N LYS A 174 9.02 -2.50 10.20
CA LYS A 174 8.50 -3.87 10.35
C LYS A 174 8.03 -4.47 9.02
N LEU A 175 7.79 -3.66 7.99
CA LEU A 175 7.19 -4.14 6.75
C LEU A 175 8.09 -5.14 6.01
N GLU A 176 9.41 -4.99 6.08
CA GLU A 176 10.36 -5.92 5.45
C GLU A 176 10.13 -7.37 5.90
N SER A 177 10.02 -7.61 7.21
CA SER A 177 9.80 -8.94 7.77
C SER A 177 8.40 -9.49 7.48
N LEU A 178 7.44 -8.61 7.17
CA LEU A 178 6.05 -8.96 6.89
C LEU A 178 5.78 -9.23 5.41
N MET A 179 6.75 -9.06 4.51
CA MET A 179 6.58 -9.38 3.10
C MET A 179 6.32 -10.88 2.90
N ASN A 180 5.47 -11.21 1.94
CA ASN A 180 4.99 -12.55 1.68
C ASN A 180 5.86 -13.30 0.68
N THR A 181 6.27 -12.63 -0.40
CA THR A 181 6.96 -13.21 -1.55
C THR A 181 8.48 -13.08 -1.45
N LYS A 182 9.22 -13.92 -2.17
CA LYS A 182 10.69 -13.86 -2.19
C LYS A 182 11.14 -12.55 -2.82
N SER A 183 10.58 -12.19 -3.97
CA SER A 183 10.91 -10.94 -4.66
C SER A 183 10.46 -9.69 -3.89
N GLY A 184 9.31 -9.72 -3.23
CA GLY A 184 8.86 -8.67 -2.32
C GLY A 184 9.83 -8.43 -1.17
N LYS A 185 10.32 -9.48 -0.50
CA LYS A 185 11.35 -9.38 0.56
C LYS A 185 12.65 -8.74 0.07
N ILE A 186 13.12 -9.16 -1.11
CA ILE A 186 14.38 -8.62 -1.70
C ILE A 186 14.26 -7.12 -1.94
N GLU A 187 13.15 -6.68 -2.54
CA GLU A 187 12.92 -5.26 -2.81
C GLU A 187 12.69 -4.47 -1.52
N ALA A 188 11.95 -5.03 -0.56
CA ALA A 188 11.71 -4.39 0.72
C ALA A 188 13.01 -4.14 1.48
N LYS A 189 13.93 -5.10 1.51
CA LYS A 189 15.26 -4.94 2.14
C LYS A 189 16.03 -3.76 1.57
N LYS A 190 16.02 -3.58 0.24
CA LYS A 190 16.66 -2.43 -0.42
C LYS A 190 16.01 -1.11 0.01
N ARG A 191 14.68 -1.05 0.04
CA ARG A 191 13.94 0.17 0.41
C ARG A 191 14.01 0.48 1.91
N THR A 192 14.05 -0.53 2.77
CA THR A 192 14.24 -0.36 4.21
C THR A 192 15.62 0.21 4.53
N ARG A 193 16.65 -0.13 3.75
CA ARG A 193 17.98 0.48 3.89
C ARG A 193 17.91 2.01 3.74
N VAL A 194 17.19 2.50 2.75
CA VAL A 194 16.97 3.95 2.54
C VAL A 194 16.28 4.58 3.75
N LEU A 195 15.28 3.91 4.35
CA LEU A 195 14.63 4.41 5.57
C LEU A 195 15.61 4.53 6.74
N LYS A 196 16.47 3.52 6.93
CA LYS A 196 17.48 3.50 8.00
C LYS A 196 18.55 4.57 7.79
N GLU A 197 18.99 4.77 6.55
CA GLU A 197 19.94 5.83 6.19
C GLU A 197 19.34 7.21 6.45
N PHE A 198 18.09 7.45 6.06
CA PHE A 198 17.37 8.69 6.37
C PHE A 198 17.29 8.95 7.89
N LEU A 199 16.89 7.95 8.69
CA LEU A 199 16.82 8.10 10.15
C LEU A 199 18.20 8.36 10.78
N ASN A 200 19.25 7.78 10.21
CA ASN A 200 20.61 8.01 10.69
C ASN A 200 21.07 9.45 10.39
N GLN A 201 20.77 9.98 9.21
CA GLN A 201 21.08 11.38 8.87
C GLN A 201 20.27 12.34 9.73
N LEU A 202 18.96 12.09 9.87
CA LEU A 202 18.10 12.90 10.74
C LEU A 202 18.65 12.96 12.18
N LYS A 203 19.15 11.84 12.71
CA LYS A 203 19.77 11.77 14.04
C LYS A 203 21.07 12.60 14.17
N GLN A 204 21.76 12.90 13.07
CA GLN A 204 22.94 13.76 13.08
C GLN A 204 22.58 15.25 13.02
N GLU A 205 21.39 15.56 12.48
CA GLU A 205 20.89 16.94 12.33
C GLU A 205 20.16 17.45 13.58
N ILE A 206 19.62 16.55 14.42
CA ILE A 206 18.85 16.86 15.64
C ILE A 206 19.50 16.28 16.90
#